data_AF-A0A821LLX4-F1
#
_entry.id   AF-A0A821LLX4-F1
#
_cell.length_a   1.000
_cell.length_b   1.000
_cell.length_c   1.000
_cell.angle_alpha   90.00
_cell.angle_beta   90.00
_cell.angle_gamma   90.00
#
_symmetry.space_group_name_H-M   'P 1'
#
loop_
_entity.id
_entity.type
_entity.pdbx_description
1 polymer ?
#
loop_
_entity_poly.entity_id
_entity_poly.type
_entity_poly.pdbx_seq_one_letter_code
_entity_poly.pdbx_strand_id
1 'polypeptide(L)'
;LLKKTHTPKFFDLDLPNHLAGIQRTFIRLRFHDIDDLIKARKELQPIVKRNAEREKEQQSRPELAVLKRATSSNPSSDLMVNGLSNANVAEKQIDGIIELREFDVPYHIRVCIDLKINVGLWYGVRGQSKSGPQNQLVLK
;
A
#
# COMPACT_ATOMS: atom_id res chain seq x y z
N LEU A 1 15.93 2.61 3.26
CA LEU A 1 14.45 2.70 3.33
C LEU A 1 13.80 1.78 2.30
N LEU A 2 13.50 2.24 1.08
CA LEU A 2 12.72 1.45 0.12
C LEU A 2 13.61 0.62 -0.83
N LYS A 3 13.41 -0.70 -0.86
CA LYS A 3 14.14 -1.63 -1.75
C LYS A 3 13.52 -1.70 -3.14
N LYS A 4 12.20 -1.87 -3.20
CA LYS A 4 11.47 -2.07 -4.47
C LYS A 4 9.97 -1.80 -4.29
N THR A 5 9.35 -1.29 -5.35
CA THR A 5 7.89 -1.18 -5.48
C THR A 5 7.38 -2.15 -6.55
N HIS A 6 6.15 -2.62 -6.38
CA HIS A 6 5.44 -3.43 -7.37
C HIS A 6 3.94 -3.22 -7.20
N THR A 7 3.17 -3.37 -8.28
CA THR A 7 1.71 -3.14 -8.31
C THR A 7 0.92 -4.44 -8.55
N PRO A 8 0.80 -5.30 -7.52
CA PRO A 8 0.02 -6.53 -7.64
C PRO A 8 -1.50 -6.25 -7.61
N LYS A 9 -2.27 -7.17 -8.19
CA LYS A 9 -3.73 -7.22 -8.07
C LYS A 9 -4.14 -8.30 -7.08
N PHE A 10 -5.05 -8.00 -6.18
CA PHE A 10 -5.59 -8.94 -5.20
C PHE A 10 -7.12 -8.92 -5.20
N PHE A 11 -7.74 -10.03 -4.81
CA PHE A 11 -9.17 -10.09 -4.55
C PHE A 11 -9.47 -9.38 -3.23
N ASP A 12 -10.35 -8.38 -3.27
CA ASP A 12 -10.74 -7.59 -2.11
C ASP A 12 -12.24 -7.81 -1.89
N LEU A 13 -12.60 -8.50 -0.80
CA LEU A 13 -14.00 -8.86 -0.51
C LEU A 13 -14.84 -7.64 -0.10
N ASP A 14 -14.19 -6.56 0.32
CA ASP A 14 -14.84 -5.30 0.66
C ASP A 14 -15.20 -4.47 -0.58
N LEU A 15 -14.70 -4.85 -1.76
CA LEU A 15 -14.99 -4.14 -3.00
C LEU A 15 -16.43 -4.41 -3.48
N PRO A 16 -17.18 -3.38 -3.90
CA PRO A 16 -18.48 -3.59 -4.55
C PRO A 16 -18.30 -4.47 -5.80
N ASN A 17 -19.21 -5.43 -5.98
CA ASN A 17 -19.18 -6.38 -7.10
C ASN A 17 -17.91 -7.27 -7.16
N HIS A 18 -17.26 -7.55 -6.02
CA HIS A 18 -16.09 -8.44 -5.97
C HIS A 18 -16.37 -9.85 -6.53
N LEU A 19 -17.62 -10.33 -6.49
CA LEU A 19 -18.02 -11.62 -7.07
C LEU A 19 -17.90 -11.68 -8.61
N ALA A 20 -17.86 -10.52 -9.28
CA ALA A 20 -17.63 -10.45 -10.73
C ALA A 20 -16.16 -10.68 -11.13
N GLY A 21 -15.30 -11.04 -10.17
CA GLY A 21 -13.86 -11.27 -10.41
C GLY A 21 -13.03 -9.98 -10.48
N ILE A 22 -13.61 -8.84 -10.06
CA ILE A 22 -12.90 -7.56 -10.01
C ILE A 22 -11.84 -7.65 -8.90
N GLN A 23 -10.61 -7.26 -9.25
CA GLN A 23 -9.50 -7.21 -8.32
C GLN A 23 -9.09 -5.77 -8.05
N ARG A 24 -8.68 -5.50 -6.82
CA ARG A 24 -8.12 -4.21 -6.43
C ARG A 24 -6.61 -4.20 -6.71
N THR A 25 -6.13 -3.08 -7.24
CA THR A 25 -4.69 -2.87 -7.45
C THR A 25 -4.09 -2.25 -6.20
N PHE A 26 -3.00 -2.83 -5.71
CA PHE A 26 -2.29 -2.35 -4.53
C PHE A 26 -0.87 -1.91 -4.90
N ILE A 27 -0.25 -1.08 -4.06
CA ILE A 27 1.18 -0.77 -4.13
C ILE A 27 1.89 -1.57 -3.06
N ARG A 28 2.68 -2.57 -3.46
CA ARG A 28 3.52 -3.36 -2.56
C ARG A 28 4.86 -2.66 -2.37
N LEU A 29 5.15 -2.30 -1.12
CA LEU A 29 6.45 -1.78 -0.71
C LEU A 29 7.33 -2.93 -0.19
N ARG A 30 8.60 -2.94 -0.58
CA ARG A 30 9.61 -3.88 -0.06
C ARG A 30 10.73 -3.10 0.61
N PHE A 31 11.15 -3.55 1.78
CA PHE A 31 12.21 -2.95 2.58
C PHE A 31 13.41 -3.89 2.69
N HIS A 32 14.57 -3.37 3.09
CA HIS A 32 15.75 -4.20 3.33
C HIS A 32 15.69 -4.89 4.69
N ASP A 33 15.18 -4.20 5.70
CA ASP A 33 15.02 -4.67 7.07
C ASP A 33 13.64 -4.28 7.64
N ILE A 34 13.38 -4.72 8.87
CA ILE A 34 12.13 -4.45 9.59
C ILE A 34 12.11 -3.00 10.11
N ASP A 35 13.26 -2.42 10.47
CA ASP A 35 13.33 -1.07 11.01
C ASP A 35 12.89 -0.03 9.99
N ASP A 36 13.31 -0.17 8.73
CA ASP A 36 12.88 0.66 7.61
C ASP A 36 11.38 0.53 7.34
N LEU A 37 10.81 -0.67 7.50
CA LEU A 37 9.36 -0.89 7.42
C LEU A 37 8.63 -0.15 8.54
N ILE A 38 9.12 -0.25 9.78
CA ILE A 38 8.51 0.42 10.94
C ILE A 38 8.58 1.94 10.79
N LYS A 39 9.71 2.49 10.32
CA LYS A 39 9.85 3.93 10.02
C LYS A 39 8.82 4.38 8.99
N ALA A 40 8.72 3.68 7.86
CA ALA A 40 7.75 4.01 6.81
C ALA A 40 6.31 3.92 7.32
N ARG A 41 5.98 2.91 8.13
CA ARG A 41 4.66 2.78 8.76
C ARG A 41 4.34 3.97 9.67
N LYS A 42 5.30 4.41 10.49
CA LYS A 42 5.13 5.54 11.40
C LYS A 42 4.84 6.85 10.66
N GLU A 43 5.44 7.03 9.49
CA GLU A 43 5.20 8.20 8.62
C GLU A 43 3.85 8.11 7.89
N LEU A 44 3.48 6.93 7.38
CA LEU A 44 2.28 6.75 6.56
C LEU A 44 0.97 6.67 7.38
N GLN A 45 0.99 6.07 8.57
CA GLN A 45 -0.21 5.91 9.40
C GLN A 45 -1.01 7.20 9.65
N PRO A 46 -0.41 8.33 10.08
CA PRO A 46 -1.18 9.55 10.31
C PRO A 46 -1.75 10.13 9.01
N ILE A 47 -1.06 9.96 7.88
CA ILE A 47 -1.53 10.41 6.58
C ILE A 47 -2.77 9.63 6.15
N VAL A 48 -2.66 8.30 6.21
CA VAL A 48 -3.73 7.36 5.87
C VAL A 48 -4.97 7.60 6.72
N LYS A 49 -4.81 7.78 8.04
CA LYS A 49 -5.93 8.05 8.96
C LYS A 49 -6.67 9.34 8.56
N ARG A 50 -5.94 10.43 8.33
CA ARG A 50 -6.52 11.72 7.91
C ARG A 50 -7.27 11.60 6.58
N ASN A 51 -6.69 10.89 5.62
CA ASN A 51 -7.29 10.70 4.30
C ASN A 51 -8.58 9.88 4.39
N ALA A 52 -8.58 8.80 5.17
CA ALA A 52 -9.77 7.97 5.39
C ALA A 52 -10.91 8.72 6.09
N GLU A 53 -10.60 9.54 7.11
CA GLU A 53 -11.59 10.40 7.77
C GLU A 53 -12.21 11.40 6.80
N ARG A 54 -11.37 12.04 5.98
CA ARG A 54 -11.81 12.99 4.94
C ARG A 54 -12.70 12.33 3.89
N GLU A 55 -12.36 11.13 3.41
CA GLU A 55 -13.22 10.39 2.47
C GLU A 55 -14.57 10.03 3.10
N LYS A 56 -14.57 9.58 4.35
CA LYS A 56 -15.80 9.26 5.08
C LYS A 56 -16.70 10.49 5.24
N GLU A 57 -16.13 11.64 5.59
CA GLU A 57 -16.86 12.91 5.67
C GLU A 57 -17.50 13.27 4.33
N GLN A 58 -16.74 13.17 3.23
CA GLN A 58 -17.22 13.46 1.88
C GLN A 58 -18.37 12.54 1.46
N GLN A 59 -18.31 11.25 1.79
CA GLN A 59 -19.38 10.29 1.53
C GLN A 59 -20.63 10.59 2.36
N SER A 60 -20.46 11.01 3.62
CA SER A 60 -21.58 11.29 4.53
C SER A 60 -22.33 12.60 4.21
N ARG A 61 -21.63 13.60 3.64
CA ARG A 61 -22.18 14.93 3.36
C ARG A 61 -21.72 15.40 1.97
N PRO A 62 -22.28 14.82 0.90
CA PRO A 62 -21.85 15.13 -0.47
C PRO A 62 -22.07 16.60 -0.85
N GLU A 63 -23.15 17.22 -0.37
CA GLU A 63 -23.45 18.65 -0.63
C GLU A 63 -22.35 19.58 -0.10
N LEU A 64 -21.85 19.33 1.12
CA LEU A 64 -20.74 20.08 1.72
C LEU A 64 -19.41 19.81 1.02
N ALA A 65 -19.22 18.61 0.47
CA ALA A 65 -18.03 18.30 -0.32
C ALA A 65 -17.98 19.14 -1.61
N VAL A 66 -19.13 19.33 -2.28
CA VAL A 66 -19.25 20.18 -3.48
C VAL A 66 -18.96 21.64 -3.12
N LEU A 67 -19.55 22.15 -2.03
CA LEU A 67 -19.29 23.51 -1.54
C LEU A 67 -17.81 23.73 -1.18
N LYS A 68 -17.19 22.80 -0.42
CA LYS A 68 -15.77 22.87 -0.09
C LYS A 68 -14.89 22.91 -1.34
N ARG A 69 -15.24 22.16 -2.38
CA ARG A 69 -14.52 22.17 -3.65
C ARG A 69 -14.63 23.53 -4.34
N ALA A 70 -15.84 24.09 -4.38
CA ALA A 70 -16.12 25.42 -4.95
C ALA A 70 -15.49 26.58 -4.17
N THR A 71 -15.29 26.45 -2.85
CA THR A 71 -14.62 27.47 -2.03
C THR A 71 -13.10 27.28 -1.98
N SER A 72 -12.60 26.06 -2.19
CA SER A 72 -11.16 25.77 -2.27
C SER A 72 -10.53 26.16 -3.61
N SER A 73 -11.34 26.38 -4.65
CA SER A 73 -10.89 27.05 -5.86
C SER A 73 -10.77 28.55 -5.57
N ASN A 74 -9.60 29.00 -5.12
CA ASN A 74 -9.18 30.38 -5.35
C ASN A 74 -9.19 30.61 -6.88
N PRO A 75 -10.01 31.52 -7.42
CA PRO A 75 -10.09 31.77 -8.86
C PRO A 75 -8.86 32.52 -9.41
N SER A 76 -7.78 32.66 -8.63
CA SER A 76 -6.60 33.47 -8.96
C SER A 76 -5.41 32.68 -9.52
N SER A 77 -5.52 31.39 -9.83
CA SER A 77 -4.37 30.63 -10.38
C SER A 77 -4.72 29.63 -11.48
N ASP A 78 -5.77 29.86 -12.28
CA ASP A 78 -6.10 29.00 -13.44
C ASP A 78 -5.72 29.62 -14.80
N LEU A 79 -4.89 30.67 -14.78
CA LEU A 79 -4.27 31.22 -15.99
C LEU A 79 -2.76 30.96 -15.95
N MET A 80 -2.35 29.94 -16.73
CA MET A 80 -1.02 29.69 -17.28
C MET A 80 0.20 30.15 -16.46
N VAL A 81 0.86 29.22 -15.78
CA VAL A 81 2.34 29.17 -15.78
C VAL A 81 2.80 27.72 -15.85
N ASN A 82 3.26 27.34 -17.05
CA ASN A 82 4.14 26.20 -17.26
C ASN A 82 5.34 26.28 -16.29
N GLY A 83 5.49 25.31 -15.39
CA GLY A 83 6.80 25.02 -14.78
C GLY A 83 6.94 24.96 -13.26
N LEU A 84 5.88 25.18 -12.45
CA LEU A 84 6.01 25.23 -10.97
C LEU A 84 5.18 24.22 -10.15
N SER A 85 4.47 23.27 -10.75
CA SER A 85 3.41 22.52 -10.04
C SER A 85 3.74 21.09 -9.57
N ASN A 86 4.99 20.62 -9.65
CA ASN A 86 5.32 19.26 -9.21
C ASN A 86 4.99 19.03 -7.71
N ALA A 87 5.18 20.04 -6.85
CA ALA A 87 4.84 19.94 -5.43
C ALA A 87 3.32 19.79 -5.20
N ASN A 88 2.50 20.61 -5.87
CA ASN A 88 1.04 20.56 -5.76
C ASN A 88 0.44 19.26 -6.32
N VAL A 89 1.09 18.66 -7.33
CA VAL A 89 0.68 17.36 -7.89
C VAL A 89 1.05 16.22 -6.95
N ALA A 90 2.24 16.25 -6.34
CA ALA A 90 2.69 15.26 -5.36
C ALA A 90 1.81 15.27 -4.10
N GLU A 91 1.46 16.45 -3.58
CA GLU A 91 0.54 16.57 -2.44
C GLU A 91 -0.84 15.97 -2.75
N LYS A 92 -1.39 16.24 -3.95
CA LYS A 92 -2.64 15.62 -4.41
C LYS A 92 -2.54 14.10 -4.56
N GLN A 93 -1.35 13.55 -4.83
CA GLN A 93 -1.16 12.10 -4.98
C GLN A 93 -1.09 11.39 -3.62
N ILE A 94 -0.53 12.04 -2.59
CA ILE A 94 -0.50 11.52 -1.22
C ILE A 94 -1.91 11.41 -0.62
N ASP A 95 -2.81 12.31 -1.00
CA ASP A 95 -4.21 12.30 -0.58
C ASP A 95 -4.99 11.05 -1.02
N GLY A 96 -4.53 10.36 -2.08
CA GLY A 96 -5.13 9.13 -2.59
C GLY A 96 -4.72 7.86 -1.81
N ILE A 97 -3.86 7.98 -0.80
CA ILE A 97 -3.48 6.84 0.05
C ILE A 97 -4.52 6.70 1.16
N ILE A 98 -5.44 5.76 1.00
CA ILE A 98 -6.61 5.61 1.86
C ILE A 98 -6.42 4.59 2.98
N GLU A 99 -5.63 3.55 2.74
CA GLU A 99 -5.43 2.47 3.72
C GLU A 99 -4.04 1.84 3.65
N LEU A 100 -3.65 1.18 4.74
CA LEU A 100 -2.53 0.25 4.81
C LEU A 100 -3.09 -1.14 5.06
N ARG A 101 -2.64 -2.13 4.29
CA ARG A 101 -3.02 -3.54 4.43
C ARG A 101 -1.80 -4.38 4.82
N GLU A 102 -2.04 -5.44 5.58
CA GLU A 102 -1.02 -6.43 6.01
C GLU A 102 0.23 -5.85 6.69
N PHE A 103 0.10 -4.68 7.32
CA PHE A 103 1.23 -3.95 7.92
C PHE A 103 1.61 -4.43 9.33
N ASP A 104 0.78 -5.27 9.93
CA ASP A 104 0.86 -5.75 11.32
C ASP A 104 1.22 -7.24 11.43
N VAL A 105 1.38 -7.94 10.31
CA VAL A 105 1.83 -9.33 10.27
C VAL A 105 3.29 -9.40 10.77
N PRO A 106 3.58 -10.12 11.87
CA PRO A 106 4.96 -10.27 12.35
C PRO A 106 5.86 -10.91 11.29
N TYR A 107 7.11 -10.46 11.20
CA TYR A 107 8.02 -10.88 10.13
C TYR A 107 8.21 -12.41 10.06
N HIS A 108 8.38 -13.08 11.19
CA HIS A 108 8.53 -14.54 11.22
C HIS A 108 7.28 -15.26 10.70
N ILE A 109 6.08 -14.76 11.01
CA ILE A 109 4.81 -15.29 10.48
C ILE A 109 4.73 -15.09 8.97
N ARG A 110 5.07 -13.88 8.49
CA ARG A 110 5.13 -13.59 7.05
C ARG A 110 6.03 -14.56 6.31
N VAL A 111 7.25 -14.80 6.82
CA VAL A 111 8.20 -15.75 6.22
C VAL A 111 7.61 -17.16 6.17
N CYS A 112 7.01 -17.64 7.26
CA CYS A 112 6.39 -18.96 7.32
C CYS A 112 5.24 -19.11 6.31
N ILE A 113 4.36 -18.10 6.20
CA ILE A 113 3.21 -18.13 5.27
C ILE A 113 3.66 -18.09 3.81
N ASP A 114 4.58 -17.19 3.48
CA ASP A 114 5.03 -16.97 2.11
C ASP A 114 5.86 -18.17 1.61
N LEU A 115 6.69 -18.77 2.48
CA LEU A 115 7.54 -19.92 2.15
C LEU A 115 6.91 -21.29 2.46
N LYS A 116 5.68 -21.32 2.99
CA LYS A 116 4.96 -22.55 3.38
C LYS A 116 5.72 -23.44 4.37
N ILE A 117 6.32 -22.80 5.39
CA ILE A 117 7.08 -23.46 6.44
C ILE A 117 6.19 -23.59 7.68
N ASN A 118 6.02 -24.81 8.16
CA ASN A 118 5.21 -25.13 9.34
C ASN A 118 6.03 -25.94 10.34
N VAL A 119 5.77 -25.74 11.63
CA VAL A 119 6.37 -26.56 12.69
C VAL A 119 5.81 -27.99 12.64
N GLY A 120 6.56 -28.95 13.17
CA GLY A 120 6.14 -30.37 13.22
C GLY A 120 6.33 -31.16 11.93
N LEU A 121 6.85 -30.54 10.88
CA LEU A 121 7.20 -31.18 9.62
C LEU A 121 8.71 -31.36 9.47
N TRP A 122 9.13 -32.39 8.73
CA TRP A 122 10.53 -32.64 8.43
C TRP A 122 10.90 -32.04 7.07
N TYR A 123 11.98 -31.26 7.05
CA TYR A 123 12.43 -30.58 5.84
C TYR A 123 13.85 -31.00 5.46
N GLY A 124 14.09 -31.15 4.16
CA GLY A 124 15.44 -31.11 3.61
C GLY A 124 15.89 -29.67 3.41
N VAL A 125 17.04 -29.30 4.00
CA VAL A 125 17.64 -27.97 3.83
C VAL A 125 18.68 -28.04 2.73
N ARG A 126 18.58 -27.17 1.72
CA ARG A 126 19.57 -27.04 0.65
C ARG A 126 20.00 -25.58 0.50
N GLY A 127 21.32 -25.36 0.50
CA GLY A 127 21.92 -24.05 0.25
C GLY A 127 21.94 -23.71 -1.23
N GLN A 128 21.84 -22.41 -1.55
CA GLN A 128 21.96 -21.91 -2.92
C GLN A 128 23.41 -21.85 -3.39
N SER A 129 23.64 -22.24 -4.65
CA SER A 129 24.74 -21.73 -5.48
C SER A 129 24.19 -20.67 -6.44
N LYS A 130 25.01 -19.73 -6.91
CA LYS A 130 24.60 -18.63 -7.81
C LYS A 130 23.91 -19.09 -9.11
N SER A 131 24.01 -20.37 -9.46
CA SER A 131 23.40 -21.02 -10.64
C SER A 131 22.29 -22.04 -10.31
N GLY A 132 21.94 -22.22 -9.04
CA GLY A 132 20.99 -23.25 -8.59
C GLY A 132 19.56 -22.73 -8.36
N PRO A 133 18.55 -23.62 -8.28
CA PRO A 133 17.18 -23.24 -7.94
C PRO A 133 17.10 -22.58 -6.55
N GLN A 134 16.12 -21.70 -6.36
CA GLN A 134 15.92 -20.90 -5.15
C GLN A 134 15.92 -21.74 -3.86
N ASN A 135 16.26 -21.13 -2.71
CA ASN A 135 16.13 -21.74 -1.38
C ASN A 135 14.77 -22.44 -1.28
N GLN A 136 14.80 -23.76 -1.26
CA GLN A 136 13.59 -24.56 -1.18
C GLN A 136 13.78 -25.53 -0.04
N LEU A 137 12.99 -25.33 1.02
CA LEU A 137 12.72 -26.40 1.97
C LEU A 137 11.82 -27.39 1.25
N VAL A 138 12.31 -28.63 1.07
CA VAL A 138 11.51 -29.70 0.49
C VAL A 138 10.97 -30.52 1.64
N LEU A 139 9.64 -30.65 1.69
CA LEU A 139 8.97 -31.54 2.62
C LEU A 139 9.43 -32.97 2.33
N LYS A 140 9.89 -33.67 3.36
CA LYS A 140 10.25 -35.09 3.26
C LYS A 140 9.02 -35.98 3.33
#